data_AF-A0A838ELM9-F1
#
_entry.id   AF-A0A838ELM9-F1
#
_cell.length_a   1.000
_cell.length_b   1.000
_cell.length_c   1.000
_cell.angle_alpha   90.00
_cell.angle_beta   90.00
_cell.angle_gamma   90.00
#
_symmetry.space_group_name_H-M   'P 1'
#
loop_
_entity.id
_entity.type
_entity.pdbx_description
1 polymer ?
#
loop_
_entity_poly.entity_id
_entity_poly.type
_entity_poly.pdbx_seq_one_letter_code
_entity_poly.pdbx_strand_id
1 'polypeptide(L)'
;MHVSCDNSSTTNGQAALKQIDIEAILAEYDQYLTRQVHDCMRSHSDVIRPEILDLETDELVQKVRIKFWHALTGKPIDYPKTYIKRIVNSEFIDMVRRIKPNYTLGLPVDEEGEIYQGHMLITPSSGMADPALEYEEKVEANERMQEIVDAVMTLPTRQQQAIICDMRDRVDNLDAFTRAFRKRKAAIEMWQWPQQKKEKTLLRASLNYARLKVNVHMKKTAKRRVVC
;
A
#
# COMPACT_ATOMS: atom_id res chain seq x y z
N MET A 1 -6.08 -6.69 77.04
CA MET A 1 -4.88 -7.15 76.34
C MET A 1 -5.18 -8.49 75.67
N HIS A 2 -5.56 -8.50 74.39
CA HIS A 2 -5.43 -9.71 73.59
C HIS A 2 -5.06 -9.34 72.16
N VAL A 3 -3.98 -9.98 71.75
CA VAL A 3 -3.16 -9.70 70.57
C VAL A 3 -3.96 -10.09 69.33
N SER A 4 -4.10 -9.14 68.41
CA SER A 4 -4.45 -9.41 67.02
C SER A 4 -3.19 -9.35 66.17
N CYS A 5 -3.26 -10.11 65.07
CA CYS A 5 -2.43 -10.04 63.88
C CYS A 5 -1.10 -10.79 63.95
N ASP A 6 -0.99 -11.83 63.12
CA ASP A 6 -0.16 -11.75 61.92
C ASP A 6 -0.51 -12.89 60.95
N ASN A 7 -1.13 -12.54 59.82
CA ASN A 7 -1.29 -13.39 58.64
C ASN A 7 -0.88 -12.57 57.41
N SER A 8 0.41 -12.25 57.31
CA SER A 8 0.97 -11.39 56.24
C SER A 8 1.90 -12.14 55.28
N SER A 9 2.02 -13.47 55.38
CA SER A 9 3.09 -14.23 54.71
C SER A 9 2.68 -14.96 53.41
N THR A 10 1.39 -14.98 53.04
CA THR A 10 0.90 -15.89 51.99
C THR A 10 0.92 -15.32 50.56
N THR A 11 1.03 -14.00 50.40
CA THR A 11 0.94 -13.35 49.07
C THR A 11 2.21 -13.42 48.23
N ASN A 12 3.41 -13.43 48.86
CA ASN A 12 4.67 -13.47 48.12
C ASN A 12 4.98 -14.86 47.51
N GLY A 13 4.56 -15.95 48.16
CA GLY A 13 4.80 -17.31 47.66
C GLY A 13 3.97 -17.66 46.43
N GLN A 14 2.72 -17.20 46.36
CA GLN A 14 1.81 -17.49 45.24
C GLN A 14 2.19 -16.73 43.95
N ALA A 15 2.71 -15.51 44.08
CA ALA A 15 3.20 -14.74 42.94
C ALA A 15 4.46 -15.37 42.31
N ALA A 16 5.39 -15.86 43.14
CA ALA A 16 6.60 -16.52 42.68
C ALA A 16 6.30 -17.85 41.95
N LEU A 17 5.39 -18.66 42.49
CA LEU A 17 4.96 -19.91 41.84
C LEU A 17 4.28 -19.67 40.50
N LYS A 18 3.44 -18.63 40.41
CA LYS A 18 2.79 -18.23 39.15
C LYS A 18 3.80 -17.73 38.11
N GLN A 19 4.86 -17.04 38.54
CA GLN A 19 5.93 -16.57 37.65
C GLN A 19 6.74 -17.74 37.07
N ILE A 20 7.08 -18.74 37.90
CA ILE A 20 7.79 -19.96 37.48
C ILE A 20 6.98 -20.75 36.45
N ASP A 21 5.66 -20.83 36.63
CA ASP A 21 4.74 -21.50 35.68
C ASP A 21 4.70 -20.77 34.32
N ILE A 22 4.66 -19.44 34.32
CA ILE A 22 4.70 -18.64 33.08
C ILE A 22 6.04 -18.81 32.35
N GLU A 23 7.15 -18.81 33.08
CA GLU A 23 8.48 -19.01 32.49
C GLU A 23 8.64 -20.40 31.88
N ALA A 24 8.09 -21.44 32.53
CA ALA A 24 8.07 -22.80 31.99
C ALA A 24 7.25 -22.88 30.70
N ILE A 25 6.06 -22.27 30.66
CA ILE A 25 5.22 -22.20 29.46
C ILE A 25 5.94 -21.44 28.35
N LEU A 26 6.58 -20.31 28.65
CA LEU A 26 7.34 -19.56 27.65
C LEU A 26 8.49 -20.40 27.08
N ALA A 27 9.24 -21.11 27.92
CA ALA A 27 10.33 -21.96 27.47
C ALA A 27 9.84 -23.13 26.60
N GLU A 28 8.68 -23.71 26.91
CA GLU A 28 8.05 -24.77 26.10
C GLU A 28 7.72 -24.28 24.67
N TYR A 29 7.21 -23.06 24.54
CA TYR A 29 6.75 -22.53 23.25
C TYR A 29 7.76 -21.67 22.51
N ASP A 30 8.93 -21.39 23.08
CA ASP A 30 9.95 -20.50 22.49
C ASP A 30 10.40 -20.99 21.10
N GLN A 31 10.73 -22.28 20.97
CA GLN A 31 11.12 -22.86 19.68
C GLN A 31 9.98 -22.78 18.64
N TYR A 32 8.73 -22.97 19.07
CA TYR A 32 7.57 -22.88 18.19
C TYR A 32 7.34 -21.44 17.72
N LEU A 33 7.46 -20.47 18.63
CA LEU A 33 7.34 -19.04 18.34
C LEU A 33 8.39 -18.62 17.30
N THR A 34 9.67 -18.93 17.56
CA THR A 34 10.79 -18.60 16.67
C THR A 34 10.58 -19.21 15.30
N ARG A 35 10.17 -20.48 15.21
CA ARG A 35 9.80 -21.11 13.94
C ARG A 35 8.66 -20.38 13.23
N GLN A 36 7.57 -20.04 13.92
CA GLN A 36 6.45 -19.34 13.30
C GLN A 36 6.84 -17.96 12.75
N VAL A 37 7.71 -17.24 13.45
CA VAL A 37 8.24 -15.96 12.98
C VAL A 37 9.10 -16.17 11.74
N HIS A 38 10.06 -17.10 11.76
CA HIS A 38 10.88 -17.40 10.59
C HIS A 38 10.07 -17.84 9.37
N ASP A 39 9.06 -18.70 9.56
CA ASP A 39 8.19 -19.17 8.47
C ASP A 39 7.41 -17.99 7.86
N CYS A 40 6.93 -17.08 8.71
CA CYS A 40 6.24 -15.86 8.29
C CYS A 40 7.17 -14.92 7.50
N MET A 41 8.39 -14.71 7.98
CA MET A 41 9.39 -13.85 7.35
C MET A 41 9.86 -14.40 6.01
N ARG A 42 10.13 -15.72 5.93
CA ARG A 42 10.53 -16.39 4.67
C ARG A 42 9.45 -16.32 3.61
N SER A 43 8.18 -16.39 4.01
CA SER A 43 7.05 -16.31 3.08
C SER A 43 6.87 -14.89 2.50
N HIS A 44 7.57 -13.89 3.03
CA HIS A 44 7.48 -12.49 2.63
C HIS A 44 8.88 -11.84 2.49
N SER A 45 9.83 -12.60 1.94
CA SER A 45 11.22 -12.13 1.74
C SER A 45 11.34 -10.96 0.75
N ASP A 46 10.27 -10.67 0.01
CA ASP A 46 10.13 -9.55 -0.93
C ASP A 46 9.83 -8.21 -0.23
N VAL A 47 9.38 -8.24 1.03
CA VAL A 47 8.98 -7.04 1.78
C VAL A 47 10.12 -6.47 2.64
N ILE A 48 11.14 -7.28 2.94
CA ILE A 48 12.18 -6.95 3.92
C ILE A 48 13.54 -7.12 3.25
N ARG A 49 14.40 -6.11 3.37
CA ARG A 49 15.75 -6.15 2.80
C ARG A 49 16.57 -7.30 3.42
N PRO A 50 17.35 -8.05 2.60
CA PRO A 50 18.20 -9.11 3.11
C PRO A 50 19.15 -8.66 4.22
N GLU A 51 19.66 -7.42 4.13
CA GLU A 51 20.66 -6.88 5.06
C GLU A 51 20.13 -6.66 6.50
N ILE A 52 18.82 -6.48 6.67
CA ILE A 52 18.20 -6.27 7.99
C ILE A 52 17.24 -7.40 8.37
N LEU A 53 17.12 -8.42 7.53
CA LEU A 53 16.15 -9.50 7.71
C LEU A 53 16.33 -10.20 9.06
N ASP A 54 17.57 -10.47 9.45
CA ASP A 54 17.89 -11.12 10.73
C ASP A 54 17.51 -10.23 11.92
N LEU A 55 17.83 -8.93 11.86
CA LEU A 55 17.48 -7.96 12.91
C LEU A 55 15.97 -7.79 13.08
N GLU A 56 15.23 -7.67 11.97
CA GLU A 56 13.76 -7.58 12.01
C GLU A 56 13.12 -8.90 12.48
N THR A 57 13.73 -10.03 12.16
CA THR A 57 13.29 -11.35 12.64
C THR A 57 13.43 -11.44 14.15
N ASP A 58 14.59 -11.07 14.70
CA ASP A 58 14.84 -11.08 16.14
C ASP A 58 13.92 -10.10 16.89
N GLU A 59 13.73 -8.90 16.35
CA GLU A 59 12.83 -7.89 16.90
C GLU A 59 11.37 -8.39 16.93
N LEU A 60 10.94 -9.07 15.87
CA LEU A 60 9.60 -9.67 15.79
C LEU A 60 9.44 -10.83 16.79
N VAL A 61 10.46 -11.70 16.94
CA VAL A 61 10.49 -12.76 17.97
C VAL A 61 10.33 -12.17 19.37
N GLN A 62 11.11 -11.13 19.70
CA GLN A 62 11.05 -10.49 21.01
C GLN A 62 9.67 -9.88 21.29
N LYS A 63 9.08 -9.17 20.32
CA LYS A 63 7.74 -8.59 20.46
C LYS A 63 6.66 -9.63 20.71
N VAL A 64 6.70 -10.73 19.96
CA VAL A 64 5.75 -11.83 20.13
C VAL A 64 5.92 -12.45 21.52
N ARG A 65 7.16 -12.66 21.98
CA ARG A 65 7.46 -13.22 23.30
C ARG A 65 6.96 -12.32 24.43
N ILE A 66 7.20 -11.01 24.34
CA ILE A 66 6.73 -10.02 25.32
C ILE A 66 5.20 -9.99 25.37
N LYS A 67 4.52 -9.96 24.22
CA LYS A 67 3.05 -9.96 24.17
C LYS A 67 2.45 -11.26 24.68
N PHE A 68 3.10 -12.38 24.41
CA PHE A 68 2.66 -13.67 24.92
C PHE A 68 2.83 -13.77 26.43
N TRP A 69 3.96 -13.31 26.98
CA TRP A 69 4.18 -13.20 28.43
C TRP A 69 3.10 -12.33 29.10
N HIS A 70 2.82 -11.14 28.56
CA HIS A 70 1.77 -10.25 29.07
C HIS A 70 0.37 -10.89 29.02
N ALA A 71 0.10 -11.74 28.03
CA ALA A 71 -1.17 -12.44 27.94
C ALA A 71 -1.31 -13.53 29.02
N LEU A 72 -0.22 -14.26 29.30
CA LEU A 72 -0.16 -15.31 30.32
C LEU A 72 -0.26 -14.76 31.75
N THR A 73 0.26 -13.55 32.01
CA THR A 73 0.11 -12.91 33.33
C THR A 73 -1.35 -12.57 33.65
N GLY A 74 -2.11 -12.16 32.63
CA GLY A 74 -3.50 -11.73 32.75
C GLY A 74 -4.51 -12.87 32.86
N LYS A 75 -4.41 -13.92 32.02
CA LYS A 75 -5.38 -15.02 32.00
C LYS A 75 -4.77 -16.33 31.49
N PRO A 76 -5.29 -17.49 31.93
CA PRO A 76 -4.93 -18.77 31.32
C PRO A 76 -5.36 -18.79 29.84
N ILE A 77 -4.55 -19.42 29.00
CA ILE A 77 -4.76 -19.51 27.55
C ILE A 77 -4.89 -20.99 27.18
N ASP A 78 -6.09 -21.42 26.80
CA ASP A 78 -6.38 -22.82 26.49
C ASP A 78 -5.67 -23.31 25.21
N TYR A 79 -5.41 -22.41 24.26
CA TYR A 79 -4.80 -22.73 22.95
C TYR A 79 -3.58 -21.85 22.64
N PRO A 80 -2.43 -22.08 23.29
CA PRO A 80 -1.22 -21.26 23.14
C PRO A 80 -0.75 -21.12 21.69
N LYS A 81 -0.71 -22.22 20.92
CA LYS A 81 -0.22 -22.21 19.52
C LYS A 81 -1.04 -21.32 18.60
N THR A 82 -2.36 -21.33 18.72
CA THR A 82 -3.27 -20.50 17.92
C THR A 82 -3.15 -19.04 18.33
N TYR A 83 -2.99 -18.78 19.62
CA TYR A 83 -2.78 -17.44 20.15
C TYR A 83 -1.46 -16.84 19.66
N ILE A 84 -0.36 -17.61 19.73
CA ILE A 84 0.95 -17.23 19.19
C ILE A 84 0.85 -16.90 17.70
N LYS A 85 0.23 -17.75 16.88
CA LYS A 85 0.01 -17.48 15.45
C LYS A 85 -0.69 -16.14 15.21
N ARG A 86 -1.69 -15.81 16.04
CA ARG A 86 -2.42 -14.55 15.94
C ARG A 86 -1.54 -13.34 16.28
N ILE A 87 -0.72 -13.44 17.34
CA ILE A 87 0.25 -12.40 17.72
C ILE A 87 1.28 -12.22 16.59
N VAL A 88 1.88 -13.31 16.10
CA VAL A 88 2.86 -13.26 15.01
C VAL A 88 2.28 -12.53 13.80
N ASN A 89 1.06 -12.88 13.38
CA ASN A 89 0.43 -12.23 12.24
C ASN A 89 0.13 -10.74 12.49
N SER A 90 -0.36 -10.36 13.67
CA SER A 90 -0.60 -8.94 13.98
C SER A 90 0.68 -8.12 14.01
N GLU A 91 1.72 -8.63 14.69
CA GLU A 91 3.01 -7.94 14.77
C GLU A 91 3.70 -7.83 13.42
N PHE A 92 3.62 -8.88 12.60
CA PHE A 92 4.13 -8.87 11.24
C PHE A 92 3.42 -7.80 10.40
N ILE A 93 2.08 -7.74 10.43
CA ILE A 93 1.32 -6.71 9.70
C ILE A 93 1.71 -5.30 10.19
N ASP A 94 1.86 -5.09 11.48
CA ASP A 94 2.25 -3.79 12.04
C ASP A 94 3.69 -3.43 11.71
N MET A 95 4.60 -4.40 11.65
CA MET A 95 5.96 -4.23 11.14
C MET A 95 5.93 -3.83 9.66
N VAL A 96 5.23 -4.58 8.80
CA VAL A 96 5.08 -4.26 7.37
C VAL A 96 4.46 -2.87 7.16
N ARG A 97 3.51 -2.47 8.00
CA ARG A 97 2.91 -1.12 7.96
C ARG A 97 3.87 -0.01 8.38
N ARG A 98 4.82 -0.28 9.29
CA ARG A 98 5.88 0.67 9.66
C ARG A 98 6.98 0.74 8.60
N ILE A 99 7.26 -0.39 7.96
CA ILE A 99 8.22 -0.53 6.86
C ILE A 99 7.69 0.17 5.60
N LYS A 100 6.43 -0.05 5.20
CA LYS A 100 5.87 0.49 3.94
C LYS A 100 6.10 1.99 3.70
N PRO A 101 5.81 2.90 4.64
CA PRO A 101 6.07 4.34 4.49
C PRO A 101 7.54 4.66 4.24
N ASN A 102 8.45 3.90 4.85
CA ASN A 102 9.90 4.08 4.71
C ASN A 102 10.46 3.38 3.46
N TYR A 103 9.72 2.43 2.88
CA TYR A 103 10.14 1.63 1.72
C TYR A 103 9.59 2.16 0.38
N THR A 104 8.44 2.85 0.37
CA THR A 104 8.01 3.60 -0.82
C THR A 104 8.79 4.90 -1.06
N LEU A 105 9.79 5.20 -0.22
CA LEU A 105 10.60 6.42 -0.29
C LEU A 105 12.09 6.19 0.05
N GLY A 106 12.58 4.96 -0.04
CA GLY A 106 14.02 4.71 0.01
C GLY A 106 14.66 5.31 -1.23
N LEU A 107 15.38 6.41 -1.09
CA LEU A 107 16.18 6.97 -2.17
C LEU A 107 17.13 5.86 -2.66
N PRO A 108 17.24 5.62 -3.99
CA PRO A 108 18.20 4.66 -4.51
C PRO A 108 19.59 5.03 -4.00
N VAL A 109 20.45 4.02 -3.84
CA VAL A 109 21.81 4.14 -3.31
C VAL A 109 22.75 3.52 -4.37
N ASP A 110 23.93 4.10 -4.59
CA ASP A 110 24.94 3.55 -5.51
C ASP A 110 25.73 2.38 -4.90
N GLU A 111 26.69 1.85 -5.66
CA GLU A 111 27.51 0.70 -5.27
C GLU A 111 28.40 1.02 -4.05
N GLU A 112 28.63 2.29 -3.76
CA GLU A 112 29.43 2.80 -2.65
C GLU A 112 28.62 3.08 -1.38
N GLY A 113 27.30 2.88 -1.40
CA GLY A 113 26.44 3.11 -0.23
C GLY A 113 26.06 4.57 -0.01
N GLU A 114 26.37 5.45 -0.97
CA GLU A 114 25.97 6.86 -0.97
C GLU A 114 24.62 7.02 -1.68
N ILE A 115 23.83 8.03 -1.25
CA ILE A 115 22.53 8.31 -1.87
C ILE A 115 22.75 8.54 -3.37
N TYR A 116 22.13 7.71 -4.22
CA TYR A 116 22.26 7.73 -5.67
C TYR A 116 21.85 9.10 -6.20
N GLN A 117 22.85 9.92 -6.55
CA GLN A 117 22.67 11.23 -7.18
C GLN A 117 22.52 11.14 -8.71
N GLY A 118 22.37 9.93 -9.28
CA GLY A 118 21.94 9.77 -10.67
C GLY A 118 20.44 10.06 -10.80
N HIS A 119 20.04 10.75 -11.88
CA HIS A 119 18.68 11.27 -12.17
C HIS A 119 17.60 10.87 -11.17
N MET A 120 17.65 11.52 -10.01
CA MET A 120 16.62 11.46 -9.01
C MET A 120 15.38 12.05 -9.69
N LEU A 121 14.32 11.26 -9.87
CA LEU A 121 13.00 11.75 -10.25
C LEU A 121 12.43 12.58 -9.08
N ILE A 122 13.14 13.64 -8.68
CA ILE A 122 12.52 14.77 -8.01
C ILE A 122 11.49 15.22 -9.03
N THR A 123 10.21 15.00 -8.75
CA THR A 123 9.18 15.73 -9.49
C THR A 123 9.51 17.20 -9.25
N PRO A 124 10.01 17.94 -10.25
CA PRO A 124 10.44 19.31 -10.02
C PRO A 124 9.22 20.03 -9.48
N SER A 125 9.33 20.66 -8.31
CA SER A 125 8.28 21.59 -7.93
C SER A 125 8.19 22.64 -9.04
N SER A 126 6.97 23.00 -9.47
CA SER A 126 6.74 23.93 -10.59
C SER A 126 7.75 25.09 -10.59
N GLY A 127 8.59 25.19 -11.63
CA GLY A 127 9.60 26.23 -11.80
C GLY A 127 11.02 25.87 -11.36
N MET A 128 11.28 24.62 -10.94
CA MET A 128 12.64 24.14 -10.62
C MET A 128 13.32 23.39 -11.77
N ALA A 129 12.58 22.93 -12.78
CA ALA A 129 13.15 22.33 -13.97
C ALA A 129 13.59 23.41 -14.96
N ASP A 130 14.46 23.02 -15.90
CA ASP A 130 14.78 23.85 -17.06
C ASP A 130 13.45 24.29 -17.73
N PRO A 131 13.19 25.60 -17.88
CA PRO A 131 11.98 26.10 -18.53
C PRO A 131 11.75 25.50 -19.93
N ALA A 132 12.81 25.13 -20.65
CA ALA A 132 12.71 24.45 -21.93
C ALA A 132 12.13 23.03 -21.78
N LEU A 133 12.62 22.26 -20.80
CA LEU A 133 12.10 20.91 -20.51
C LEU A 133 10.67 20.96 -19.98
N GLU A 134 10.34 21.90 -19.09
CA GLU A 134 8.95 22.07 -18.62
C GLU A 134 8.00 22.42 -19.77
N TYR A 135 8.46 23.22 -20.73
CA TYR A 135 7.68 23.55 -21.91
C TYR A 135 7.48 22.31 -22.79
N GLU A 136 8.54 21.55 -23.08
CA GLU A 136 8.48 20.31 -23.86
C GLU A 136 7.52 19.29 -23.22
N GLU A 137 7.62 19.06 -21.91
CA GLU A 137 6.71 18.17 -21.17
C GLU A 137 5.25 18.64 -21.25
N LYS A 138 5.00 19.95 -21.11
CA LYS A 138 3.65 20.52 -21.26
C LYS A 138 3.12 20.37 -22.68
N VAL A 139 3.97 20.51 -23.70
CA VAL A 139 3.60 20.27 -25.10
C VAL A 139 3.28 18.79 -25.31
N GLU A 140 4.15 17.88 -24.88
CA GLU A 140 3.93 16.44 -25.05
C GLU A 140 2.66 15.98 -24.30
N ALA A 141 2.48 16.41 -23.06
CA ALA A 141 1.27 16.08 -22.29
C ALA A 141 -0.01 16.57 -22.98
N ASN A 142 0.02 17.77 -23.56
CA ASN A 142 -1.10 18.29 -24.34
C ASN A 142 -1.35 17.48 -25.62
N GLU A 143 -0.31 17.06 -26.33
CA GLU A 143 -0.43 16.21 -27.51
C GLU A 143 -1.02 14.83 -27.18
N ARG A 144 -0.51 14.19 -26.12
CA ARG A 144 -1.06 12.92 -25.62
C ARG A 144 -2.52 13.05 -25.23
N MET A 145 -2.88 14.16 -24.57
CA MET A 145 -4.27 14.47 -24.25
C MET A 145 -5.13 14.57 -25.52
N GLN A 146 -4.66 15.24 -26.58
CA GLN A 146 -5.42 15.31 -27.84
C GLN A 146 -5.65 13.92 -28.44
N GLU A 147 -4.63 13.06 -28.45
CA GLU A 147 -4.77 11.71 -28.99
C GLU A 147 -5.80 10.88 -28.21
N ILE A 148 -5.77 10.96 -26.88
CA ILE A 148 -6.75 10.28 -26.04
C ILE A 148 -8.16 10.78 -26.39
N VAL A 149 -8.35 12.10 -26.50
CA VAL A 149 -9.64 12.67 -26.90
C VAL A 149 -10.06 12.13 -28.27
N ASP A 150 -9.16 12.09 -29.24
CA ASP A 150 -9.44 11.56 -30.58
C ASP A 150 -9.89 10.11 -30.53
N ALA A 151 -9.19 9.28 -29.76
CA ALA A 151 -9.56 7.89 -29.55
C ALA A 151 -10.94 7.75 -28.91
N VAL A 152 -11.24 8.59 -27.91
CA VAL A 152 -12.56 8.60 -27.26
C VAL A 152 -13.65 9.00 -28.25
N MET A 153 -13.43 10.01 -29.09
CA MET A 153 -14.41 10.46 -30.07
C MET A 153 -14.74 9.40 -31.13
N THR A 154 -13.90 8.38 -31.33
CA THR A 154 -14.21 7.24 -32.21
C THR A 154 -15.16 6.21 -31.58
N LEU A 155 -15.42 6.28 -30.27
CA LEU A 155 -16.28 5.33 -29.57
C LEU A 155 -17.77 5.61 -29.82
N PRO A 156 -18.66 4.63 -29.64
CA PRO A 156 -20.10 4.88 -29.53
C PRO A 156 -20.44 5.78 -28.34
N THR A 157 -21.49 6.61 -28.44
CA THR A 157 -21.86 7.64 -27.45
C THR A 157 -21.90 7.15 -26.00
N ARG A 158 -22.45 5.96 -25.73
CA ARG A 158 -22.47 5.38 -24.37
C ARG A 158 -21.06 5.09 -23.83
N GLN A 159 -20.17 4.60 -24.68
CA GLN A 159 -18.77 4.33 -24.32
C GLN A 159 -17.97 5.63 -24.16
N GLN A 160 -18.25 6.64 -24.99
CA GLN A 160 -17.71 7.99 -24.80
C GLN A 160 -18.10 8.54 -23.43
N GLN A 161 -19.40 8.49 -23.10
CA GLN A 161 -19.91 9.01 -21.83
C GLN A 161 -19.29 8.30 -20.63
N ALA A 162 -19.16 6.97 -20.70
CA ALA A 162 -18.50 6.22 -19.64
C ALA A 162 -17.04 6.67 -19.44
N ILE A 163 -16.25 6.76 -20.51
CA ILE A 163 -14.85 7.19 -20.44
C ILE A 163 -14.74 8.62 -19.93
N ILE A 164 -15.55 9.54 -20.46
CA ILE A 164 -15.51 10.96 -20.08
C ILE A 164 -15.83 11.11 -18.59
N CYS A 165 -16.86 10.44 -18.08
CA CYS A 165 -17.18 10.49 -16.65
C CYS A 165 -16.07 9.87 -15.79
N ASP A 166 -15.46 8.75 -16.20
CA ASP A 166 -14.37 8.11 -15.45
C ASP A 166 -13.07 8.93 -15.48
N MET A 167 -12.73 9.57 -16.61
CA MET A 167 -11.57 10.46 -16.72
C MET A 167 -11.77 11.74 -15.92
N ARG A 168 -12.98 12.31 -15.92
CA ARG A 168 -13.28 13.52 -15.15
C ARG A 168 -13.06 13.34 -13.64
N ASP A 169 -13.30 12.14 -13.14
CA ASP A 169 -13.08 11.79 -11.73
C ASP A 169 -11.59 11.57 -11.39
N ARG A 170 -10.69 11.46 -12.38
CA ARG A 170 -9.30 11.03 -12.21
C ARG A 170 -8.23 12.00 -12.73
N VAL A 171 -8.59 12.90 -13.65
CA VAL A 171 -7.62 13.79 -14.30
C VAL A 171 -7.27 14.95 -13.38
N ASP A 172 -5.97 15.20 -13.21
CA ASP A 172 -5.46 16.26 -12.34
C ASP A 172 -5.76 17.67 -12.89
N ASN A 173 -5.78 17.84 -14.22
CA ASN A 173 -6.06 19.12 -14.89
C ASN A 173 -7.35 19.05 -15.71
N LEU A 174 -8.48 19.29 -15.04
CA LEU A 174 -9.80 19.27 -15.66
C LEU A 174 -9.96 20.33 -16.76
N ASP A 175 -9.29 21.48 -16.64
CA ASP A 175 -9.35 22.55 -17.63
C ASP A 175 -8.67 22.13 -18.94
N ALA A 176 -7.49 21.52 -18.87
CA ALA A 176 -6.80 20.99 -20.04
C ALA A 176 -7.64 19.90 -20.73
N PHE A 177 -8.25 19.00 -19.96
CA PHE A 177 -9.14 17.96 -20.46
C PHE A 177 -10.36 18.56 -21.17
N THR A 178 -11.05 19.52 -20.55
CA THR A 178 -12.22 20.17 -21.13
C THR A 178 -11.86 20.96 -22.40
N ARG A 179 -10.73 21.66 -22.42
CA ARG A 179 -10.23 22.36 -23.61
C ARG A 179 -9.96 21.39 -24.77
N ALA A 180 -9.40 20.21 -24.49
CA ALA A 180 -9.15 19.20 -25.51
C ALA A 180 -10.44 18.72 -26.19
N PHE A 181 -11.51 18.46 -25.43
CA PHE A 181 -12.81 18.10 -26.01
C PHE A 181 -13.48 19.26 -26.76
N ARG A 182 -13.37 20.49 -26.27
CA ARG A 182 -13.90 21.68 -26.98
C ARG A 182 -13.27 21.87 -28.36
N LYS A 183 -11.97 21.59 -28.52
CA LYS A 183 -11.30 21.62 -29.84
C LYS A 183 -11.94 20.66 -30.85
N ARG A 184 -12.54 19.56 -30.37
CA ARG A 184 -13.30 18.59 -31.18
C ARG A 184 -14.80 18.88 -31.23
N LYS A 185 -15.23 20.09 -30.85
CA LYS A 185 -16.64 20.54 -30.80
C LYS A 185 -17.52 19.68 -29.88
N ALA A 186 -16.91 19.02 -28.88
CA ALA A 186 -17.64 18.27 -27.86
C ALA A 186 -17.69 19.09 -26.57
N ALA A 187 -18.90 19.46 -26.14
CA ALA A 187 -19.14 20.08 -24.84
C ALA A 187 -19.42 18.98 -23.80
N ILE A 188 -18.42 18.69 -22.97
CA ILE A 188 -18.46 17.58 -21.99
C ILE A 188 -18.77 18.05 -20.57
N GLU A 189 -18.97 19.34 -20.36
CA GLU A 189 -19.18 19.95 -19.02
C GLU A 189 -20.40 19.37 -18.32
N MET A 190 -21.43 19.03 -19.10
CA MET A 190 -22.69 18.47 -18.61
C MET A 190 -22.64 16.94 -18.45
N TRP A 191 -21.55 16.28 -18.85
CA TRP A 191 -21.47 14.82 -18.87
C TRP A 191 -21.05 14.30 -17.51
N GLN A 192 -22.04 13.92 -16.70
CA GLN A 192 -21.86 13.39 -15.36
C GLN A 192 -22.34 11.94 -15.24
N TRP A 193 -21.88 11.24 -14.22
CA TRP A 193 -22.44 9.94 -13.87
C TRP A 193 -23.96 10.08 -13.62
N PRO A 194 -24.78 9.17 -14.18
CA PRO A 194 -26.21 9.14 -13.86
C PRO A 194 -26.43 9.00 -12.35
N GLN A 195 -27.42 9.73 -11.83
CA GLN A 195 -27.79 9.65 -10.40
C GLN A 195 -28.49 8.32 -10.07
N GLN A 196 -29.15 7.72 -11.05
CA GLN A 196 -29.82 6.44 -10.87
C GLN A 196 -28.80 5.29 -10.82
N LYS A 197 -28.83 4.52 -9.73
CA LYS A 197 -27.89 3.41 -9.48
C LYS A 197 -27.85 2.38 -10.60
N LYS A 198 -29.01 2.02 -11.18
CA LYS A 198 -29.10 1.04 -12.27
C LYS A 198 -28.39 1.54 -13.54
N GLU A 199 -28.66 2.77 -13.95
CA GLU A 199 -28.04 3.39 -15.13
C GLU A 199 -26.53 3.59 -14.95
N LYS A 200 -26.10 4.00 -13.75
CA LYS A 200 -24.69 4.10 -13.41
C LYS A 200 -23.96 2.77 -13.53
N THR A 201 -24.57 1.66 -13.07
CA THR A 201 -23.99 0.32 -13.21
C THR A 201 -23.88 -0.09 -14.68
N LEU A 202 -24.91 0.15 -15.48
CA LEU A 202 -24.88 -0.16 -16.92
C LEU A 202 -23.81 0.66 -17.66
N LEU A 203 -23.67 1.95 -17.34
CA LEU A 203 -22.64 2.79 -17.95
C LEU A 203 -21.24 2.34 -17.51
N ARG A 204 -21.04 2.00 -16.23
CA ARG A 204 -19.78 1.43 -15.73
C ARG A 204 -19.41 0.11 -16.39
N ALA A 205 -20.38 -0.76 -16.69
CA ALA A 205 -20.11 -2.02 -17.38
C ALA A 205 -19.49 -1.78 -18.78
N SER A 206 -19.79 -0.65 -19.42
CA SER A 206 -19.21 -0.29 -20.72
C SER A 206 -17.77 0.23 -20.66
N LEU A 207 -17.25 0.58 -19.47
CA LEU A 207 -15.90 1.14 -19.30
C LEU A 207 -14.80 0.20 -19.77
N ASN A 208 -14.88 -1.09 -19.41
CA ASN A 208 -13.82 -2.04 -19.76
C ASN A 208 -13.64 -2.16 -21.27
N TYR A 209 -14.75 -2.28 -22.00
CA TYR A 209 -14.73 -2.33 -23.47
C TYR A 209 -14.28 -1.00 -24.08
N ALA A 210 -14.70 0.13 -23.51
CA ALA A 210 -14.28 1.44 -23.97
C ALA A 210 -12.77 1.65 -23.81
N ARG A 211 -12.20 1.29 -22.65
CA ARG A 211 -10.75 1.35 -22.37
C ARG A 211 -9.95 0.47 -23.32
N LEU A 212 -10.41 -0.76 -23.57
CA LEU A 212 -9.76 -1.66 -24.54
C LEU A 212 -9.70 -1.04 -25.95
N LYS A 213 -10.79 -0.42 -26.41
CA LYS A 213 -10.83 0.24 -27.72
C LYS A 213 -9.90 1.45 -27.79
N VAL A 214 -9.89 2.30 -26.75
CA VAL A 214 -8.95 3.43 -26.65
C VAL A 214 -7.52 2.92 -26.68
N ASN A 215 -7.19 1.87 -25.92
CA ASN A 215 -5.84 1.27 -25.92
C ASN A 215 -5.42 0.75 -27.30
N VAL A 216 -6.33 0.10 -28.04
CA VAL A 216 -6.04 -0.34 -29.42
C VAL A 216 -5.79 0.86 -30.34
N HIS A 217 -6.56 1.93 -30.19
CA HIS A 217 -6.36 3.16 -30.94
C HIS A 217 -4.99 3.78 -30.63
N MET A 218 -4.63 3.90 -29.34
CA MET A 218 -3.35 4.46 -28.88
C MET A 218 -2.14 3.63 -29.34
N LYS A 219 -2.26 2.29 -29.34
CA LYS A 219 -1.20 1.43 -29.90
C LYS A 219 -1.00 1.65 -31.40
N LYS A 220 -2.08 1.89 -32.15
CA LYS A 220 -2.00 2.18 -33.60
C LYS A 220 -1.38 3.55 -33.87
N THR A 221 -1.73 4.58 -33.11
CA THR A 221 -1.13 5.92 -33.27
C THR A 221 0.34 5.92 -32.86
N ALA A 222 0.69 5.26 -31.75
CA ALA A 222 2.08 5.11 -31.31
C ALA A 222 2.95 4.39 -32.34
N LYS A 223 2.46 3.30 -32.94
CA LYS A 223 3.20 2.57 -33.99
C LYS A 223 3.46 3.43 -35.23
N ARG A 224 2.59 4.40 -35.53
CA ARG A 224 2.81 5.34 -36.65
C ARG A 224 3.91 6.36 -36.36
N ARG A 225 4.11 6.75 -35.10
CA ARG A 225 5.17 7.70 -34.73
C ARG A 225 6.58 7.10 -34.80
N VAL A 226 6.73 5.80 -34.56
CA VAL A 226 8.04 5.12 -34.58
C VAL A 226 8.55 4.83 -36.00
N VAL A 227 7.67 4.97 -37.01
CA VAL A 227 7.98 4.64 -38.42
C VAL A 227 8.24 5.91 -39.26
N CYS A 228 8.21 7.09 -38.65
CA CYS A 228 8.53 8.37 -39.29
C CYS A 228 9.87 8.91 -38.78
#